data_AF-A0A5D0RF15-F1
#
_entry.id   AF-A0A5D0RF15-F1
#
_cell.length_a   1.000
_cell.length_b   1.000
_cell.length_c   1.000
_cell.angle_alpha   90.00
_cell.angle_beta   90.00
_cell.angle_gamma   90.00
#
_symmetry.space_group_name_H-M   'P 1'
#
loop_
_entity.id
_entity.type
_entity.pdbx_description
1 polymer ?
#
loop_
_entity_poly.entity_id
_entity_poly.type
_entity_poly.pdbx_seq_one_letter_code
_entity_poly.pdbx_strand_id
1 'polypeptide(L)'
;MFQKLISGEKVIVKIKTKSDIAFWQYQLLGVLSLFTERRNNFFIITDKRIIITQKDSIKHNIEYNDFYKISFNSKSDVLTFFTLNNEEKKVSLTDLKLEYDDYQYIKHQLHAE
;
A
#
# COMPACT_ATOMS: atom_id res chain seq x y z
N MET A 1 -9.68 7.21 7.40
CA MET A 1 -10.31 5.93 7.80
C MET A 1 -9.30 4.93 8.41
N PHE A 2 -8.06 4.81 7.93
CA PHE A 2 -7.04 3.91 8.54
C PHE A 2 -6.34 4.47 9.79
N GLN A 3 -6.33 5.79 10.03
CA GLN A 3 -5.59 6.42 11.13
C GLN A 3 -5.95 5.86 12.51
N LYS A 4 -7.22 5.53 12.74
CA LYS A 4 -7.66 4.90 14.00
C LYS A 4 -7.10 3.48 14.18
N LEU A 5 -6.89 2.75 13.08
CA LEU A 5 -6.38 1.36 13.12
C LEU A 5 -4.90 1.28 13.47
N ILE A 6 -4.13 2.32 13.15
CA ILE A 6 -2.69 2.39 13.41
C ILE A 6 -2.35 3.33 14.58
N SER A 7 -3.36 3.72 15.36
CA SER A 7 -3.16 4.62 16.49
C SER A 7 -2.31 3.93 17.56
N GLY A 8 -1.15 4.52 17.87
CA GLY A 8 -0.19 3.93 18.82
C GLY A 8 0.74 2.88 18.20
N GLU A 9 0.73 2.71 16.88
CA GLU A 9 1.67 1.87 16.14
C GLU A 9 2.74 2.74 15.47
N LYS A 10 3.97 2.23 15.38
CA LYS A 10 5.05 2.93 14.70
C LYS A 10 4.91 2.69 13.20
N VAL A 11 4.65 3.75 12.43
CA VAL A 11 4.63 3.67 10.97
C VAL A 11 6.06 3.56 10.45
N ILE A 12 6.34 2.51 9.68
CA ILE A 12 7.65 2.22 9.09
C ILE A 12 7.65 2.59 7.61
N VAL A 13 6.64 2.10 6.88
CA VAL A 13 6.41 2.42 5.46
C VAL A 13 5.07 3.12 5.35
N LYS A 14 5.04 4.23 4.59
CA LYS A 14 3.82 4.88 4.17
C LYS A 14 3.97 5.44 2.77
N ILE A 15 3.27 4.84 1.83
CA ILE A 15 3.24 5.25 0.43
C ILE A 15 1.83 5.67 0.08
N LYS A 16 1.73 6.78 -0.64
CA LYS A 16 0.48 7.33 -1.15
C LYS A 16 0.57 7.39 -2.65
N THR A 17 -0.20 6.55 -3.34
CA THR A 17 -0.30 6.61 -4.80
C THR A 17 -1.65 7.21 -5.21
N LYS A 18 -1.67 7.84 -6.40
CA LYS A 18 -2.92 8.34 -6.96
C LYS A 18 -3.73 7.13 -7.43
N SER A 19 -5.00 7.04 -7.05
CA SER A 19 -5.87 6.06 -7.67
C SER A 19 -6.20 6.55 -9.08
N ASP A 20 -6.08 5.67 -10.08
CA ASP A 20 -6.56 5.98 -11.42
C ASP A 20 -8.05 6.31 -11.36
N ILE A 21 -8.34 7.61 -11.46
CA ILE A 21 -9.63 8.05 -11.92
C ILE A 21 -9.60 7.79 -13.42
N ALA A 22 -10.57 7.01 -13.91
CA ALA A 22 -10.62 6.54 -15.28
C ALA A 22 -10.34 7.70 -16.24
N PHE A 23 -9.19 7.65 -16.93
CA PHE A 23 -8.81 8.60 -17.98
C PHE A 23 -9.95 8.79 -19.01
N TRP A 24 -10.77 7.75 -19.21
CA TRP A 24 -12.01 7.77 -19.98
C TRP A 24 -13.08 8.76 -19.48
N GLN A 25 -13.20 9.03 -18.18
CA GLN A 25 -14.10 10.06 -17.64
C GLN A 25 -13.58 11.48 -17.89
N TYR A 26 -12.26 11.67 -17.92
CA TYR A 26 -11.63 12.97 -18.18
C TYR A 26 -11.84 13.44 -19.62
N GLN A 27 -11.85 12.52 -20.57
CA GLN A 27 -12.01 12.84 -21.99
C GLN A 27 -13.40 13.41 -22.32
N LEU A 28 -14.42 13.08 -21.52
CA LEU A 28 -15.79 13.56 -21.70
C LEU A 28 -16.13 14.82 -20.88
N LEU A 29 -15.42 15.09 -19.77
CA LEU A 29 -15.84 16.07 -18.76
C LEU A 29 -15.02 17.37 -18.68
N GLY A 30 -13.97 17.56 -19.50
CA GLY A 30 -13.24 18.83 -19.58
C GLY A 30 -12.83 19.40 -18.20
N VAL A 31 -12.89 20.72 -18.02
CA VAL A 31 -12.45 21.46 -16.80
C VAL A 31 -13.09 20.95 -15.49
N LEU A 32 -14.25 20.27 -15.55
CA LEU A 32 -14.90 19.67 -14.37
C LEU A 32 -14.09 18.52 -13.75
N SER A 33 -13.20 17.93 -14.53
CA SER A 33 -12.29 16.89 -14.08
C SER A 33 -11.17 17.37 -13.14
N LEU A 34 -11.00 18.69 -12.99
CA LEU A 34 -10.18 19.28 -11.94
C LEU A 34 -10.84 19.18 -10.56
N PHE A 35 -12.17 18.94 -10.51
CA PHE A 35 -12.98 18.84 -9.29
C PHE A 35 -13.38 17.41 -8.94
N THR A 36 -13.01 16.39 -9.72
CA THR A 36 -13.21 14.99 -9.32
C THR A 36 -12.34 14.66 -8.12
N GLU A 37 -12.98 14.20 -7.04
CA GLU A 37 -12.33 13.84 -5.78
C GLU A 37 -11.17 12.87 -6.04
N ARG A 38 -9.94 13.36 -5.81
CA ARG A 38 -8.72 12.57 -5.91
C ARG A 38 -8.71 11.51 -4.81
N ARG A 39 -9.32 10.37 -5.08
CA ARG A 39 -9.22 9.19 -4.21
C ARG A 39 -7.79 8.67 -4.26
N ASN A 40 -7.24 8.32 -3.11
CA ASN A 40 -5.86 7.88 -3.01
C ASN A 40 -5.83 6.40 -2.65
N ASN A 41 -4.77 5.74 -3.09
CA ASN A 41 -4.40 4.45 -2.56
C ASN A 41 -3.29 4.68 -1.52
N PHE A 42 -3.27 3.83 -0.50
CA PHE A 42 -2.22 3.86 0.50
C PHE A 42 -1.69 2.46 0.76
N PHE A 43 -0.38 2.36 0.86
CA PHE A 43 0.30 1.19 1.39
C PHE A 43 1.04 1.59 2.66
N ILE A 44 0.72 0.91 3.75
CA ILE A 44 1.21 1.24 5.07
C ILE A 44 1.72 -0.04 5.71
N ILE A 45 2.94 -0.01 6.22
CA ILE A 45 3.49 -1.03 7.10
C ILE A 45 3.79 -0.34 8.43
N THR A 46 3.15 -0.80 9.49
CA THR A 46 3.53 -0.42 10.87
C THR A 46 4.45 -1.48 11.45
N ASP A 47 4.84 -1.37 12.71
CA ASP A 47 5.52 -2.41 13.48
C ASP A 47 4.66 -3.64 13.82
N LYS A 48 3.35 -3.63 13.49
CA LYS A 48 2.42 -4.71 13.83
C LYS A 48 1.58 -5.22 12.67
N ARG A 49 1.30 -4.38 11.68
CA ARG A 49 0.35 -4.71 10.61
C ARG A 49 0.71 -4.10 9.27
N ILE A 50 0.13 -4.68 8.24
CA ILE A 50 0.11 -4.15 6.87
C ILE A 50 -1.30 -3.68 6.56
N ILE A 51 -1.44 -2.44 6.11
CA ILE A 51 -2.69 -1.88 5.61
C ILE A 51 -2.51 -1.48 4.15
N ILE A 52 -3.44 -1.96 3.31
CA ILE A 52 -3.60 -1.49 1.94
C ILE A 52 -4.98 -0.89 1.80
N THR A 53 -5.02 0.34 1.33
CA THR A 53 -6.27 1.01 0.95
C THR A 53 -6.27 1.32 -0.53
N GLN A 54 -7.41 1.12 -1.17
CA GLN A 54 -7.65 1.47 -2.55
C GLN A 54 -8.91 2.32 -2.65
N LYS A 55 -8.81 3.47 -3.32
CA LYS A 55 -9.91 4.45 -3.45
C LYS A 55 -10.57 4.75 -2.09
N ASP A 56 -9.73 4.98 -1.07
CA ASP A 56 -10.11 5.23 0.33
C ASP A 56 -10.81 4.06 1.08
N SER A 57 -10.96 2.89 0.45
CA SER A 57 -11.48 1.67 1.08
C SER A 57 -10.33 0.76 1.55
N ILE A 58 -10.45 0.17 2.74
CA ILE A 58 -9.46 -0.80 3.25
C ILE A 58 -9.65 -2.13 2.53
N LYS A 59 -8.62 -2.60 1.84
CA LYS A 59 -8.59 -3.90 1.15
C LYS A 59 -7.90 -4.96 1.98
N HIS A 60 -6.80 -4.56 2.60
CA HIS A 60 -6.04 -5.42 3.51
C HIS A 60 -5.78 -4.68 4.81
N ASN A 61 -5.98 -5.39 5.92
CA ASN A 61 -5.59 -5.01 7.26
C ASN A 61 -5.15 -6.32 7.93
N ILE A 62 -3.85 -6.59 7.91
CA ILE A 62 -3.32 -7.90 8.27
C ILE A 62 -2.21 -7.71 9.29
N GLU A 63 -2.39 -8.33 10.45
CA GLU A 63 -1.37 -8.38 11.50
C GLU A 63 -0.38 -9.51 11.22
N TYR A 64 0.87 -9.29 11.61
CA TYR A 64 1.98 -10.20 11.36
C TYR A 64 2.81 -10.39 12.63
N ASN A 65 3.55 -11.50 12.70
CA ASN A 65 4.32 -11.86 13.91
C ASN A 65 5.64 -11.09 14.04
N ASP A 66 6.34 -10.89 12.92
CA ASP A 66 7.70 -10.35 12.92
C ASP A 66 7.93 -9.50 11.67
N PHE A 67 8.23 -8.21 11.88
CA PHE A 67 8.50 -7.24 10.81
C PHE A 67 9.71 -7.64 9.97
N TYR A 68 10.76 -8.19 10.60
CA TYR A 68 12.00 -8.54 9.91
C TYR A 68 11.84 -9.74 8.97
N LYS A 69 10.71 -10.45 9.04
CA LYS A 69 10.36 -11.55 8.12
C LYS A 69 9.50 -11.09 6.95
N ILE A 70 9.22 -9.79 6.83
CA ILE A 70 8.54 -9.23 5.67
C ILE A 70 9.56 -9.13 4.54
N SER A 71 9.28 -9.79 3.42
CA SER A 71 10.09 -9.74 2.21
C SER A 71 9.30 -9.11 1.08
N PHE A 72 9.97 -8.30 0.26
CA PHE A 72 9.38 -7.66 -0.90
C PHE A 72 10.13 -8.02 -2.18
N ASN A 73 9.41 -8.55 -3.17
CA ASN A 73 9.96 -8.81 -4.49
C ASN A 73 9.51 -7.69 -5.46
N SER A 74 10.43 -6.78 -5.77
CA SER A 74 10.16 -5.65 -6.67
C SER A 74 9.97 -6.04 -8.15
N LYS A 75 10.31 -7.27 -8.55
CA LYS A 75 10.08 -7.74 -9.93
C LYS A 75 8.64 -8.22 -10.13
N SER A 76 8.01 -8.74 -9.08
CA SER A 76 6.64 -9.29 -9.12
C SER A 76 5.62 -8.48 -8.32
N ASP A 77 6.04 -7.38 -7.67
CA ASP A 77 5.24 -6.58 -6.75
C ASP A 77 4.62 -7.38 -5.61
N VAL A 78 5.25 -8.46 -5.17
CA VAL A 78 4.71 -9.32 -4.11
C VAL A 78 5.38 -9.06 -2.78
N LEU A 79 4.57 -8.78 -1.76
CA LEU A 79 4.96 -8.76 -0.36
C LEU A 79 4.65 -10.13 0.27
N THR A 80 5.66 -10.76 0.87
CA THR A 80 5.55 -12.04 1.57
C THR A 80 5.83 -11.85 3.05
N PHE A 81 5.00 -12.42 3.93
CA PHE A 81 5.13 -12.30 5.38
C PHE A 81 4.39 -13.42 6.11
N PHE A 82 4.65 -13.57 7.41
CA PHE A 82 3.96 -14.54 8.26
C PHE A 82 2.93 -13.86 9.16
N THR A 83 1.70 -14.35 9.12
CA THR A 83 0.60 -13.87 9.98
C THR A 83 0.81 -14.29 11.43
N LEU A 84 -0.05 -13.81 12.34
CA LEU A 84 -0.04 -14.23 13.75
C LEU A 84 -0.15 -15.75 13.94
N ASN A 85 -0.86 -16.44 13.04
CA ASN A 85 -1.02 -17.89 13.06
C ASN A 85 0.18 -18.66 12.46
N ASN A 86 1.28 -17.96 12.15
CA ASN A 86 2.46 -18.51 11.49
C ASN A 86 2.19 -19.07 10.08
N GLU A 87 1.14 -18.58 9.42
CA GLU A 87 0.84 -18.87 8.02
C GLU A 87 1.56 -17.85 7.11
N GLU A 88 2.25 -18.34 6.08
CA GLU A 88 2.81 -17.49 5.02
C GLU A 88 1.67 -16.88 4.19
N LYS A 89 1.67 -15.55 4.05
CA LYS A 89 0.79 -14.82 3.15
C LYS A 89 1.56 -14.02 2.13
N LYS A 90 0.95 -13.91 0.95
CA LYS A 90 1.45 -13.14 -0.18
C LYS A 90 0.40 -12.12 -0.57
N VAL A 91 0.81 -10.87 -0.73
CA VAL A 91 -0.06 -9.77 -1.14
C VAL A 91 0.59 -9.08 -2.32
N SER A 92 -0.15 -8.97 -3.42
CA SER A 92 0.28 -8.20 -4.59
C SER A 92 0.04 -6.71 -4.35
N LEU A 93 1.02 -5.89 -4.74
CA LEU A 93 0.99 -4.43 -4.71
C LEU A 93 0.77 -3.83 -6.11
N THR A 94 0.56 -4.65 -7.15
CA THR A 94 0.47 -4.20 -8.55
C THR A 94 -0.61 -3.15 -8.77
N ASP A 95 -1.77 -3.30 -8.14
CA ASP A 95 -2.88 -2.35 -8.24
C ASP A 95 -2.59 -0.97 -7.63
N LEU A 96 -1.53 -0.86 -6.83
CA LEU A 96 -1.10 0.42 -6.26
C LEU A 96 -0.31 1.26 -7.24
N LYS A 97 0.20 0.67 -8.33
CA LYS A 97 1.01 1.36 -9.35
C LYS A 97 2.16 2.13 -8.72
N LEU A 98 2.99 1.42 -7.96
CA LEU A 98 4.18 1.98 -7.33
C LEU A 98 5.13 2.51 -8.40
N GLU A 99 5.76 3.65 -8.13
CA GLU A 99 6.78 4.23 -8.99
C GLU A 99 8.18 3.79 -8.55
N TYR A 100 9.20 4.02 -9.37
CA TYR A 100 10.58 3.62 -9.07
C TYR A 100 11.04 4.04 -7.67
N ASP A 101 10.75 5.28 -7.28
CA ASP A 101 11.12 5.82 -5.96
C ASP A 101 10.41 5.10 -4.80
N ASP A 102 9.17 4.65 -5.02
CA ASP A 102 8.43 3.85 -4.06
C ASP A 102 9.12 2.49 -3.84
N TYR A 103 9.57 1.84 -4.91
CA TYR A 103 10.32 0.59 -4.81
C TYR A 103 11.63 0.76 -4.03
N GLN A 104 12.39 1.82 -4.33
CA GLN A 104 13.65 2.12 -3.62
C GLN A 104 13.38 2.38 -2.13
N TYR A 105 12.33 3.13 -1.83
CA TYR A 105 11.93 3.41 -0.47
C TYR A 105 11.54 2.13 0.30
N ILE A 106 10.73 1.24 -0.29
CA ILE A 106 10.36 -0.04 0.33
C ILE A 106 11.60 -0.89 0.59
N LYS A 107 12.50 -1.02 -0.41
CA LYS A 107 13.73 -1.80 -0.27
C LYS A 107 14.60 -1.30 0.88
N HIS A 108 14.76 0.01 0.98
CA HIS A 108 15.51 0.64 2.06
C HIS A 108 14.90 0.36 3.44
N GLN A 109 13.57 0.47 3.57
CA GLN A 109 12.88 0.26 4.85
C GLN A 109 12.80 -1.22 5.28
N LEU A 110 12.72 -2.14 4.32
CA LEU A 110 12.60 -3.58 4.58
C LEU A 110 13.93 -4.33 4.56
N HIS A 111 15.05 -3.62 4.34
CA HIS A 111 16.36 -4.25 4.07
C HIS A 111 16.31 -5.28 2.93
N ALA A 112 15.44 -5.07 1.93
CA ALA A 112 15.23 -6.00 0.82
C ALA A 112 16.22 -5.72 -0.31
N GLU A 113 16.85 -6.78 -0.84
CA GLU A 113 17.81 -6.74 -1.96
C GLU A 113 17.16 -6.41 -3.32
#